data_AF-A0AA39PVC9-F1
#
_entry.id   AF-A0AA39PVC9-F1
#
_cell.length_a   1.000
_cell.length_b   1.000
_cell.length_c   1.000
_cell.angle_alpha   90.00
_cell.angle_beta   90.00
_cell.angle_gamma   90.00
#
_symmetry.space_group_name_H-M   'P 1'
#
loop_
_entity.id
_entity.type
_entity.pdbx_description
1 polymer ?
#
loop_
_entity_poly.entity_id
_entity_poly.type
_entity_poly.pdbx_seq_one_letter_code
_entity_poly.pdbx_strand_id
1 'polypeptide(L)'
;MTSPFLFHSLDVGPRLSARKFHICRLYDVLELSLLRNEFTRARKAWAILARCKEIHWTTIWTTAVRVLGDETFDGHDSNKKIAFLREMMLQLPDKRETILKEIILRNIMAGQFRKALDELELYLPSFPYQDDPVLHNYAGLLALYLSQSSISGDDDVLNHSVLRAQVHFQGARALDSDNVIAAHFLSHIHKMTDQVGNSDRDSDDDLMEVDIHETIPQPQRKRVRLHEDHIS
;
A
#
# COMPACT_ATOMS: atom_id res chain seq x y z
N MET A 1 13.13 -11.42 -12.65
CA MET A 1 12.78 -12.26 -13.82
C MET A 1 13.72 -11.88 -14.95
N THR A 2 14.70 -12.73 -15.25
CA THR A 2 15.63 -12.57 -16.38
C THR A 2 14.85 -12.66 -17.69
N SER A 3 14.92 -11.65 -18.54
CA SER A 3 14.26 -11.58 -19.85
C SER A 3 15.06 -12.36 -20.92
N PRO A 4 14.65 -13.58 -21.34
CA PRO A 4 15.41 -14.39 -22.31
C PRO A 4 15.16 -13.98 -23.77
N PHE A 5 14.75 -12.74 -24.04
CA PHE A 5 14.07 -12.39 -25.30
C PHE A 5 14.83 -11.44 -26.24
N LEU A 6 15.94 -10.84 -25.80
CA LEU A 6 16.72 -9.97 -26.67
C LEU A 6 17.40 -10.79 -27.78
N PHE A 7 17.04 -10.52 -29.04
CA PHE A 7 17.62 -11.11 -30.24
C PHE A 7 17.27 -12.57 -30.51
N HIS A 8 16.13 -13.06 -29.98
CA HIS A 8 15.64 -14.40 -30.33
C HIS A 8 15.41 -14.55 -31.84
N SER A 9 15.20 -13.44 -32.58
CA SER A 9 15.13 -13.42 -34.04
C SER A 9 16.43 -13.81 -34.75
N LEU A 10 17.58 -13.71 -34.08
CA LEU A 10 18.89 -14.10 -34.60
C LEU A 10 19.19 -15.59 -34.36
N ASP A 11 18.60 -16.19 -33.32
CA ASP A 11 18.76 -17.60 -32.93
C ASP A 11 17.71 -18.54 -33.55
N VAL A 12 16.88 -18.00 -34.44
CA VAL A 12 15.85 -18.75 -35.14
C VAL A 12 16.47 -19.69 -36.18
N GLY A 13 16.37 -20.99 -35.94
CA GLY A 13 16.66 -22.01 -36.94
C GLY A 13 15.77 -21.91 -38.20
N PRO A 14 16.19 -22.49 -39.35
CA PRO A 14 15.62 -22.27 -40.69
C PRO A 14 14.18 -22.74 -40.93
N ARG A 15 13.42 -23.12 -39.87
CA ARG A 15 12.09 -23.74 -39.96
C ARG A 15 10.95 -22.88 -39.39
N LEU A 16 11.16 -21.60 -39.10
CA LEU A 16 10.06 -20.73 -38.65
C LEU A 16 9.26 -20.16 -39.83
N SER A 17 7.94 -20.08 -39.65
CA SER A 17 7.07 -19.36 -40.58
C SER A 17 7.41 -17.86 -40.58
N ALA A 18 7.21 -17.20 -41.73
CA ALA A 18 7.40 -15.76 -41.86
C ALA A 18 6.64 -14.98 -40.77
N ARG A 19 5.44 -15.45 -40.41
CA ARG A 19 4.61 -14.88 -39.35
C ARG A 19 5.29 -14.93 -37.98
N LYS A 20 5.86 -16.08 -37.59
CA LYS A 20 6.55 -16.20 -36.30
C LYS A 20 7.81 -15.33 -36.26
N PHE A 21 8.52 -15.23 -37.38
CA PHE A 21 9.66 -14.33 -37.51
C PHE A 21 9.29 -12.85 -37.34
N HIS A 22 8.19 -12.40 -37.94
CA HIS A 22 7.67 -11.04 -37.73
C HIS A 22 7.26 -10.78 -36.28
N ILE A 23 6.67 -11.77 -35.61
CA ILE A 23 6.34 -11.67 -34.18
C ILE A 23 7.61 -11.51 -33.33
N CYS A 24 8.64 -12.32 -33.56
CA CYS A 24 9.93 -12.20 -32.87
C CYS A 24 10.56 -10.82 -33.09
N ARG A 25 10.60 -10.34 -34.34
CA ARG A 25 11.10 -8.99 -34.64
C ARG A 25 10.30 -7.89 -33.95
N LEU A 26 8.99 -8.06 -33.83
CA LEU A 26 8.14 -7.08 -33.18
C LEU A 26 8.38 -7.03 -31.66
N TYR A 27 8.69 -8.18 -31.03
CA TYR A 27 9.20 -8.22 -29.65
C TYR A 27 10.55 -7.50 -29.52
N ASP A 28 11.51 -7.76 -30.42
CA ASP A 28 12.80 -7.06 -30.39
C ASP A 28 12.62 -5.54 -30.53
N VAL A 29 11.73 -5.09 -31.43
CA VAL A 29 11.40 -3.67 -31.58
C VAL A 29 10.75 -3.11 -30.32
N LEU A 30 9.85 -3.84 -29.67
CA LEU A 30 9.23 -3.42 -28.41
C LEU A 30 10.30 -3.22 -27.33
N GLU A 31 11.14 -4.23 -27.08
CA GLU A 31 12.17 -4.20 -26.05
C GLU A 31 13.20 -3.09 -26.31
N LEU A 32 13.68 -2.96 -27.55
CA LEU A 32 14.60 -1.87 -27.91
C LEU A 32 13.97 -0.49 -27.77
N SER A 33 12.67 -0.35 -28.08
CA SER A 33 11.95 0.92 -27.89
C SER A 33 11.80 1.25 -26.41
N LEU A 34 11.56 0.24 -25.57
CA LEU A 34 11.48 0.39 -24.11
C LEU A 34 12.83 0.75 -23.49
N LEU A 35 13.93 0.17 -23.97
CA LEU A 35 15.29 0.51 -23.52
C LEU A 35 15.72 1.92 -23.91
N ARG A 36 15.19 2.45 -25.02
CA ARG A 36 15.47 3.80 -25.51
C ARG A 36 14.48 4.87 -25.02
N ASN A 37 13.53 4.49 -24.15
CA ASN A 37 12.43 5.35 -23.71
C ASN A 37 11.59 5.93 -24.88
N GLU A 38 11.55 5.23 -26.02
CA GLU A 38 10.70 5.57 -27.17
C GLU A 38 9.27 5.04 -26.97
N PHE A 39 8.55 5.54 -25.95
CA PHE A 39 7.25 5.00 -25.54
C PHE A 39 6.17 5.02 -26.63
N THR A 40 6.18 6.02 -27.51
CA THR A 40 5.25 6.09 -28.65
C THR A 40 5.41 4.90 -29.59
N ARG A 41 6.67 4.50 -29.84
CA ARG A 41 7.00 3.36 -30.70
C ARG A 41 6.72 2.05 -29.97
N ALA A 42 7.08 1.96 -28.70
CA ALA A 42 6.78 0.82 -27.86
C ALA A 42 5.26 0.55 -27.80
N ARG A 43 4.44 1.60 -27.69
CA ARG A 43 2.97 1.49 -27.68
C ARG A 43 2.38 0.95 -28.96
N LYS A 44 2.90 1.39 -30.10
CA LYS A 44 2.49 0.85 -31.40
C LYS A 44 2.88 -0.62 -31.52
N ALA A 45 4.12 -0.97 -31.14
CA ALA A 45 4.60 -2.35 -31.19
C ALA A 45 3.76 -3.27 -30.30
N TRP A 46 3.53 -2.86 -29.05
CA TRP A 46 2.70 -3.58 -28.09
C TRP A 46 1.25 -3.76 -28.58
N ALA A 47 0.63 -2.72 -29.12
CA ALA A 47 -0.74 -2.80 -29.63
C ALA A 47 -0.88 -3.78 -30.80
N ILE A 48 0.16 -3.94 -31.63
CA ILE A 48 0.18 -4.95 -32.69
C ILE A 48 0.38 -6.35 -32.08
N LEU A 49 1.29 -6.51 -31.11
CA LEU A 49 1.52 -7.80 -30.42
C LEU A 49 0.26 -8.29 -29.70
N ALA A 50 -0.44 -7.42 -28.97
CA ALA A 50 -1.65 -7.77 -28.22
C ALA A 50 -2.80 -8.29 -29.13
N ARG A 51 -2.77 -7.98 -30.43
CA ARG A 51 -3.75 -8.43 -31.42
C ARG A 51 -3.35 -9.74 -32.12
N CYS A 52 -2.14 -10.24 -31.89
CA CYS A 52 -1.67 -11.49 -32.48
C CYS A 52 -2.23 -12.68 -31.69
N LYS A 53 -2.81 -13.66 -32.39
CA LYS A 53 -3.43 -14.85 -31.76
C LYS A 53 -2.43 -15.74 -31.05
N GLU A 54 -1.16 -15.67 -31.45
CA GLU A 54 -0.04 -16.42 -30.88
C GLU A 54 0.41 -15.87 -29.53
N ILE A 55 0.00 -14.64 -29.20
CA ILE A 55 0.46 -13.92 -28.02
C ILE A 55 -0.70 -13.86 -27.03
N HIS A 56 -0.48 -14.50 -25.89
CA HIS A 56 -1.38 -14.35 -24.75
C HIS A 56 -1.04 -13.02 -24.08
N TRP A 57 -1.83 -11.98 -24.38
CA TRP A 57 -1.62 -10.63 -23.82
C TRP A 57 -1.54 -10.65 -22.29
N THR A 58 -2.22 -11.61 -21.64
CA THR A 58 -2.22 -11.89 -20.21
C THR A 58 -0.84 -12.21 -19.64
N THR A 59 0.11 -12.66 -20.48
CA THR A 59 1.50 -12.95 -20.06
C THR A 59 2.41 -11.73 -20.13
N ILE A 60 2.02 -10.70 -20.90
CA ILE A 60 2.80 -9.49 -21.17
C ILE A 60 2.14 -8.21 -20.61
N TRP A 61 1.19 -8.35 -19.68
CA TRP A 61 0.49 -7.21 -19.08
C TRP A 61 1.44 -6.21 -18.39
N THR A 62 2.53 -6.70 -17.79
CA THR A 62 3.56 -5.84 -17.18
C THR A 62 4.23 -4.92 -18.19
N THR A 63 4.44 -5.40 -19.42
CA THR A 63 4.96 -4.56 -20.51
C THR A 63 3.95 -3.51 -20.93
N ALA A 64 2.65 -3.80 -20.86
CA ALA A 64 1.59 -2.82 -21.11
C ALA A 64 1.66 -1.66 -20.12
N VAL A 65 1.84 -1.97 -18.83
CA VAL A 65 2.01 -0.96 -17.76
C VAL A 65 3.22 -0.07 -18.04
N ARG A 66 4.34 -0.67 -18.42
CA ARG A 66 5.58 0.06 -18.78
C ARG A 66 5.42 0.96 -20.02
N VAL A 67 4.60 0.53 -20.98
CA VAL A 67 4.35 1.26 -22.23
C VAL A 67 3.35 2.42 -22.06
N LEU A 68 2.52 2.38 -21.01
CA LEU A 68 1.46 3.36 -20.79
C LEU A 68 1.98 4.78 -20.49
N GLY A 69 3.22 4.91 -20.02
CA GLY A 69 3.86 6.21 -19.83
C GLY A 69 5.29 6.08 -19.32
N ASP A 70 5.95 7.23 -19.21
CA ASP A 70 7.32 7.32 -18.73
C ASP A 70 7.43 6.82 -17.28
N GLU A 71 8.63 6.47 -16.83
CA GLU A 71 8.88 6.16 -15.40
C GLU A 71 8.92 7.46 -14.55
N THR A 72 8.41 8.56 -15.08
CA THR A 72 8.15 9.77 -14.30
C THR A 72 7.05 9.46 -13.32
N PHE A 73 7.36 9.50 -12.02
CA PHE A 73 6.41 9.33 -10.93
C PHE A 73 5.46 10.52 -10.78
N ASP A 74 5.10 11.14 -11.91
CA ASP A 74 4.09 12.18 -11.94
C ASP A 74 2.72 11.56 -11.57
N GLY A 75 1.91 12.33 -10.85
CA GLY A 75 0.63 11.85 -10.35
C GLY A 75 -0.37 11.51 -11.45
N HIS A 76 -0.22 12.07 -12.65
CA HIS A 76 -1.18 11.90 -13.74
C HIS A 76 -0.95 10.60 -14.52
N ASP A 77 0.30 10.25 -14.79
CA ASP A 77 0.71 8.98 -15.36
C ASP A 77 0.45 7.83 -14.39
N SER A 78 0.75 8.05 -13.10
CA SER A 78 0.43 7.10 -12.03
C SER A 78 -1.06 6.77 -12.01
N ASN A 79 -1.95 7.76 -12.12
CA ASN A 79 -3.41 7.54 -12.16
C ASN A 79 -3.85 6.71 -13.38
N LYS A 80 -3.30 6.96 -14.57
CA LYS A 80 -3.61 6.19 -15.78
C LYS A 80 -3.19 4.74 -15.64
N LYS A 81 -1.98 4.51 -15.13
CA LYS A 81 -1.44 3.18 -14.88
C LYS A 81 -2.26 2.45 -13.81
N ILE A 82 -2.67 3.12 -12.72
CA ILE A 82 -3.55 2.55 -11.69
C ILE A 82 -4.91 2.17 -12.28
N ALA A 83 -5.53 3.03 -13.10
CA ALA A 83 -6.80 2.72 -13.75
C ALA A 83 -6.69 1.47 -14.65
N PHE A 84 -5.60 1.37 -15.41
CA PHE A 84 -5.31 0.18 -16.20
C PHE A 84 -5.12 -1.07 -15.33
N LEU A 85 -4.35 -0.97 -14.24
CA LEU A 85 -4.10 -2.09 -13.32
C LEU A 85 -5.39 -2.58 -12.66
N ARG A 86 -6.31 -1.69 -12.30
CA ARG A 86 -7.63 -2.07 -11.76
C ARG A 86 -8.44 -2.87 -12.76
N GLU A 87 -8.44 -2.49 -14.04
CA GLU A 87 -9.06 -3.30 -15.10
C GLU A 87 -8.35 -4.67 -15.21
N MET A 88 -7.02 -4.71 -15.10
CA MET A 88 -6.27 -5.97 -15.12
C MET A 88 -6.61 -6.89 -13.94
N MET A 89 -6.92 -6.36 -12.75
CA MET A 89 -7.35 -7.19 -11.61
C MET A 89 -8.66 -7.95 -11.88
N LEU A 90 -9.54 -7.38 -12.72
CA LEU A 90 -10.79 -8.03 -13.14
C LEU A 90 -10.51 -9.14 -14.16
N GLN A 91 -9.61 -8.88 -15.10
CA GLN A 91 -9.30 -9.80 -16.20
C GLN A 91 -8.33 -10.92 -15.81
N LEU A 92 -7.50 -10.72 -14.77
CA LEU A 92 -6.43 -11.64 -14.34
C LEU A 92 -6.56 -12.01 -12.85
N PRO A 93 -7.53 -12.87 -12.48
CA PRO A 93 -7.74 -13.25 -11.08
C PRO A 93 -6.49 -13.88 -10.44
N ASP A 94 -5.75 -14.69 -11.20
CA ASP A 94 -4.55 -15.39 -10.73
C ASP A 94 -3.36 -14.47 -10.43
N LYS A 95 -3.40 -13.22 -10.90
CA LYS A 95 -2.31 -12.23 -10.73
C LYS A 95 -2.70 -11.06 -9.85
N ARG A 96 -3.85 -11.13 -9.18
CA ARG A 96 -4.40 -10.07 -8.34
C ARG A 96 -3.43 -9.56 -7.27
N GLU A 97 -2.72 -10.46 -6.58
CA GLU A 97 -1.71 -10.06 -5.57
C GLU A 97 -0.57 -9.24 -6.19
N THR A 98 -0.04 -9.68 -7.32
CA THR A 98 1.06 -8.98 -8.02
C THR A 98 0.58 -7.62 -8.52
N ILE A 99 -0.64 -7.56 -9.05
CA ILE A 99 -1.24 -6.32 -9.53
C ILE A 99 -1.50 -5.36 -8.37
N LEU A 100 -1.97 -5.86 -7.22
CA LEU A 100 -2.20 -5.05 -6.03
C LEU A 100 -0.90 -4.45 -5.49
N LYS A 101 0.18 -5.25 -5.39
CA LYS A 101 1.53 -4.76 -5.03
C LYS A 101 1.97 -3.61 -5.92
N GLU A 102 1.74 -3.73 -7.23
CA GLU A 102 2.08 -2.70 -8.20
C GLU A 102 1.23 -1.42 -8.02
N ILE A 103 -0.07 -1.55 -7.74
CA ILE A 103 -0.95 -0.40 -7.44
C ILE A 103 -0.46 0.35 -6.21
N ILE A 104 -0.12 -0.37 -5.13
CA ILE A 104 0.39 0.20 -3.89
C ILE A 104 1.70 0.94 -4.14
N LEU A 105 2.66 0.30 -4.82
CA LEU A 105 3.95 0.90 -5.12
C LEU A 105 3.78 2.21 -5.92
N ARG A 106 2.87 2.22 -6.90
CA ARG A 106 2.58 3.43 -7.68
C ARG A 106 1.98 4.56 -6.84
N ASN A 107 1.06 4.24 -5.93
CA ASN A 107 0.53 5.23 -5.01
C ASN A 107 1.64 5.79 -4.08
N ILE A 108 2.56 4.94 -3.61
CA ILE A 108 3.71 5.35 -2.80
C ILE A 108 4.62 6.30 -3.58
N MET A 109 4.96 5.95 -4.82
CA MET A 109 5.84 6.77 -5.67
C MET A 109 5.21 8.10 -6.06
N ALA A 110 3.88 8.15 -6.20
CA ALA A 110 3.13 9.39 -6.40
C ALA A 110 2.93 10.22 -5.12
N GLY A 111 3.49 9.78 -3.98
CA GLY A 111 3.34 10.44 -2.67
C GLY A 111 1.96 10.30 -2.03
N GLN A 112 1.10 9.43 -2.56
CA GLN A 112 -0.29 9.24 -2.13
C GLN A 112 -0.39 8.15 -1.05
N PHE A 113 0.38 8.29 0.04
CA PHE A 113 0.52 7.27 1.09
C PHE A 113 -0.81 6.89 1.74
N ARG A 114 -1.70 7.86 1.97
CA ARG A 114 -3.02 7.61 2.58
C ARG A 114 -3.90 6.72 1.71
N LYS A 115 -3.97 7.01 0.40
CA LYS A 115 -4.72 6.16 -0.55
C LYS A 115 -4.11 4.76 -0.65
N ALA A 116 -2.79 4.65 -0.62
CA ALA A 116 -2.11 3.35 -0.63
C ALA A 116 -2.52 2.50 0.59
N LEU A 117 -2.59 3.14 1.76
CA LEU A 117 -3.01 2.49 3.00
C LEU A 117 -4.50 2.10 2.97
N ASP A 118 -5.38 2.99 2.53
CA ASP A 118 -6.82 2.72 2.42
C ASP A 118 -7.11 1.52 1.48
N GLU A 119 -6.40 1.44 0.35
CA GLU A 119 -6.48 0.31 -0.59
C GLU A 119 -5.98 -0.99 0.04
N LEU A 120 -4.85 -0.95 0.76
CA LEU A 120 -4.32 -2.12 1.46
C LEU A 120 -5.31 -2.66 2.47
N GLU A 121 -5.92 -1.79 3.26
CA GLU A 121 -6.88 -2.18 4.30
C GLU A 121 -8.18 -2.72 3.74
N LEU A 122 -8.56 -2.28 2.54
CA LEU A 122 -9.70 -2.83 1.82
C LEU A 122 -9.44 -4.27 1.37
N TYR A 123 -8.26 -4.57 0.84
CA TYR A 123 -7.96 -5.87 0.24
C TYR A 123 -7.38 -6.91 1.20
N LEU A 124 -6.58 -6.49 2.18
CA LEU A 124 -5.84 -7.37 3.08
C LEU A 124 -6.71 -8.36 3.90
N PRO A 125 -7.94 -8.02 4.32
CA PRO A 125 -8.84 -9.00 4.96
C PRO A 125 -9.37 -10.10 4.01
N SER A 126 -9.24 -9.93 2.70
CA SER A 126 -9.78 -10.87 1.71
C SER A 126 -8.73 -11.90 1.28
N PHE A 127 -9.14 -13.15 1.08
CA PHE A 127 -8.31 -14.13 0.41
C PHE A 127 -8.09 -13.71 -1.06
N PRO A 128 -6.86 -13.77 -1.59
CA PRO A 128 -5.64 -14.39 -1.05
C PRO A 128 -4.65 -13.41 -0.35
N TYR A 129 -5.00 -12.14 -0.22
CA TYR A 129 -4.07 -11.08 0.23
C TYR A 129 -3.67 -11.19 1.70
N GLN A 130 -4.52 -11.80 2.53
CA GLN A 130 -4.25 -12.03 3.95
C GLN A 130 -3.00 -12.86 4.21
N ASP A 131 -2.60 -13.72 3.27
CA ASP A 131 -1.50 -14.67 3.42
C ASP A 131 -0.16 -14.12 2.90
N ASP A 132 -0.13 -12.86 2.45
CA ASP A 132 1.05 -12.23 1.86
C ASP A 132 1.79 -11.33 2.87
N PRO A 133 2.95 -11.77 3.42
CA PRO A 133 3.68 -11.00 4.42
C PRO A 133 4.18 -9.65 3.91
N VAL A 134 4.38 -9.51 2.59
CA VAL A 134 4.86 -8.27 1.97
C VAL A 134 3.78 -7.18 2.03
N LEU A 135 2.51 -7.54 1.83
CA LEU A 135 1.40 -6.59 1.91
C LEU A 135 1.20 -6.09 3.35
N HIS A 136 1.31 -6.98 4.33
CA HIS A 136 1.31 -6.61 5.75
C HIS A 136 2.47 -5.68 6.11
N ASN A 137 3.68 -5.95 5.60
CA ASN A 137 4.82 -5.05 5.79
C ASN A 137 4.56 -3.65 5.21
N TYR A 138 4.00 -3.56 3.99
CA TYR A 138 3.66 -2.26 3.39
C TYR A 138 2.61 -1.51 4.20
N ALA A 139 1.56 -2.19 4.68
CA ALA A 139 0.53 -1.57 5.52
C ALA A 139 1.12 -1.02 6.83
N GLY A 140 1.95 -1.81 7.52
CA GLY A 140 2.62 -1.38 8.75
C GLY A 140 3.56 -0.19 8.54
N LEU A 141 4.36 -0.21 7.47
CA LEU A 141 5.28 0.89 7.14
C LEU A 141 4.53 2.17 6.77
N LEU A 142 3.44 2.07 6.01
CA LEU A 142 2.62 3.22 5.64
C LEU A 142 1.91 3.82 6.86
N ALA A 143 1.40 2.98 7.76
CA ALA A 143 0.79 3.44 9.02
C ALA A 143 1.81 4.20 9.89
N LEU A 144 3.04 3.69 10.03
CA LEU A 144 4.11 4.39 10.75
C LEU A 144 4.56 5.68 10.06
N TYR A 145 4.63 5.69 8.73
CA TYR A 145 5.03 6.89 8.01
C TYR A 145 4.00 8.02 8.18
N LEU A 146 2.70 7.68 8.14
CA LEU A 146 1.63 8.64 8.37
C LEU A 146 1.60 9.13 9.82
N SER A 147 1.94 8.27 10.80
CA SER A 147 2.00 8.67 12.22
C SER A 147 3.13 9.66 12.51
N GLN A 148 4.25 9.56 11.78
CA GLN A 148 5.35 10.54 11.91
C GLN A 148 4.94 11.93 11.45
N SER A 149 4.06 12.01 10.46
CA SER A 149 3.55 13.29 9.95
C SER A 149 2.55 13.95 10.92
N SER A 150 1.97 13.19 11.86
CA SER A 150 1.00 13.67 12.86
C SER A 150 1.60 13.99 14.23
N ILE A 151 2.93 13.90 14.40
CA ILE A 151 3.65 14.19 15.67
C ILE A 151 3.36 15.62 16.20
N SER A 152 2.83 16.52 15.37
CA SER A 152 2.49 17.90 15.77
C SER A 152 1.09 18.10 16.34
N GLY A 153 0.26 17.07 16.50
CA GLY A 153 -1.03 17.23 17.15
C GLY A 153 -1.78 15.91 17.34
N ASP A 154 -2.08 15.63 18.61
CA ASP A 154 -2.96 14.58 19.13
C ASP A 154 -2.29 13.20 19.37
N ASP A 155 -1.87 12.97 20.61
CA ASP A 155 -1.22 11.73 21.07
C ASP A 155 -2.12 10.49 20.87
N ASP A 156 -3.45 10.66 20.91
CA ASP A 156 -4.42 9.59 20.67
C ASP A 156 -4.37 9.06 19.22
N VAL A 157 -4.19 9.95 18.24
CA VAL A 157 -4.07 9.58 16.81
C VAL A 157 -2.75 8.86 16.56
N LEU A 158 -1.70 9.30 17.24
CA LEU A 158 -0.39 8.65 17.19
C LEU A 158 -0.44 7.25 17.80
N ASN A 159 -1.07 7.09 18.96
CA ASN A 159 -1.27 5.79 19.61
C ASN A 159 -2.09 4.83 18.73
N HIS A 160 -3.18 5.31 18.12
CA HIS A 160 -3.99 4.48 17.23
C HIS A 160 -3.24 4.02 15.98
N SER A 161 -2.46 4.91 15.35
CA SER A 161 -1.69 4.57 14.15
C SER A 161 -0.51 3.64 14.44
N VAL A 162 0.15 3.80 15.59
CA VAL A 162 1.20 2.88 16.07
C VAL A 162 0.64 1.50 16.37
N LEU A 163 -0.52 1.42 17.05
CA LEU A 163 -1.19 0.15 17.32
C LEU A 163 -1.59 -0.56 16.02
N ARG A 164 -2.12 0.19 15.04
CA ARG A 164 -2.44 -0.33 13.72
C ARG A 164 -1.22 -0.92 13.02
N ALA A 165 -0.09 -0.20 13.03
CA ALA A 165 1.16 -0.69 12.47
C ALA A 165 1.64 -1.97 13.18
N GLN A 166 1.51 -2.03 14.51
CA GLN A 166 1.87 -3.20 15.30
C GLN A 166 1.08 -4.44 14.88
N VAL A 167 -0.24 -4.32 14.68
CA VAL A 167 -1.09 -5.43 14.22
C VAL A 167 -0.62 -5.96 12.86
N HIS A 168 -0.30 -5.06 11.91
CA HIS A 168 0.19 -5.48 10.60
C HIS A 168 1.56 -6.17 10.66
N PHE A 169 2.51 -5.66 11.45
CA PHE A 169 3.80 -6.33 11.60
C PHE A 169 3.70 -7.67 12.35
N GLN A 170 2.79 -7.78 13.32
CA GLN A 170 2.50 -9.07 13.96
C GLN A 170 1.93 -10.07 12.95
N GLY A 171 1.01 -9.62 12.08
CA GLY A 171 0.48 -10.42 10.97
C GLY A 171 1.59 -10.89 10.02
N ALA A 172 2.47 -9.98 9.60
CA ALA A 172 3.61 -10.32 8.75
C ALA A 172 4.56 -11.35 9.39
N ARG A 173 4.80 -11.24 10.71
CA ARG A 173 5.63 -12.19 11.47
C ARG A 173 4.95 -13.54 11.69
N ALA A 174 3.62 -13.56 11.82
CA ALA A 174 2.86 -14.80 11.95
C ALA A 174 2.92 -15.64 10.67
N LEU A 175 2.97 -14.97 9.50
CA LEU A 175 3.09 -15.60 8.19
C LEU A 175 4.54 -15.97 7.85
N ASP A 176 5.49 -15.10 8.20
CA ASP A 176 6.92 -15.30 7.96
C ASP A 176 7.71 -15.04 9.26
N SER A 177 8.09 -16.13 9.93
CA SER A 177 8.80 -16.08 11.21
C SER A 177 10.18 -15.44 11.11
N ASP A 178 10.81 -15.48 9.92
CA ASP A 178 12.17 -14.98 9.68
C ASP A 178 12.17 -13.55 9.12
N ASN A 179 11.00 -12.90 9.07
CA ASN A 179 10.86 -11.54 8.55
C ASN A 179 11.57 -10.50 9.44
N VAL A 180 12.80 -10.16 9.04
CA VAL A 180 13.66 -9.16 9.70
C VAL A 180 13.00 -7.80 9.82
N ILE A 181 12.19 -7.40 8.82
CA ILE A 181 11.53 -6.08 8.81
C ILE A 181 10.49 -6.04 9.92
N ALA A 182 9.59 -7.03 9.98
CA ALA A 182 8.58 -7.12 11.01
C ALA A 182 9.19 -7.18 12.42
N ALA A 183 10.24 -8.00 12.61
CA ALA A 183 10.94 -8.10 13.89
C ALA A 183 11.59 -6.76 14.31
N HIS A 184 12.28 -6.09 13.38
CA HIS A 184 12.93 -4.81 13.64
C HIS A 184 11.91 -3.73 14.03
N PHE A 185 10.86 -3.54 13.23
CA PHE A 185 9.86 -2.50 13.50
C PHE A 185 9.02 -2.78 14.74
N LEU A 186 8.70 -4.05 15.04
CA LEU A 186 8.07 -4.39 16.32
C LEU A 186 8.96 -3.97 17.49
N SER A 187 10.26 -4.27 17.47
CA SER A 187 11.17 -3.85 18.55
C SER A 187 11.23 -2.33 18.74
N HIS A 188 11.11 -1.58 17.64
CA HIS A 188 11.11 -0.13 17.65
C HIS A 188 9.81 0.45 18.21
N ILE A 189 8.67 -0.13 17.85
CA ILE A 189 7.35 0.26 18.37
C ILE A 189 7.30 0.09 19.91
N HIS A 190 7.79 -1.04 20.45
CA HIS A 190 7.80 -1.24 21.90
C HIS A 190 8.64 -0.16 22.62
N LYS A 191 9.80 0.22 22.08
CA LYS A 191 10.61 1.32 22.64
C LYS A 191 9.89 2.66 22.63
N MET A 192 9.11 2.94 21.58
CA MET A 192 8.33 4.18 21.48
C MET A 192 7.19 4.20 22.50
N THR A 193 6.48 3.08 22.69
CA THR A 193 5.41 2.98 23.69
C THR A 193 5.93 3.08 25.13
N ASP A 194 7.09 2.48 25.42
CA ASP A 194 7.70 2.54 26.76
C ASP A 194 8.16 3.96 27.14
N GLN A 195 8.53 4.79 26.16
CA GLN A 195 8.91 6.19 26.40
C GLN A 195 7.72 7.10 26.73
N VAL A 196 6.57 6.86 26.11
CA VAL A 196 5.33 7.63 26.36
C VAL A 196 4.73 7.28 27.73
N GLY A 197 4.82 6.02 28.16
CA GLY A 197 4.33 5.59 29.48
C GLY A 197 5.14 6.11 30.68
N ASN A 198 6.35 6.63 30.44
CA ASN A 198 7.25 7.09 31.49
C ASN A 198 7.24 8.62 31.69
N SER A 199 6.64 9.40 30.77
CA SER A 199 6.48 10.85 30.92
C SER A 199 5.31 11.26 31.82
N ASP A 200 4.33 10.37 32.05
CA ASP A 200 3.15 10.65 32.90
C ASP A 200 3.37 10.36 34.39
N ARG A 201 4.59 9.99 34.81
CA ARG A 201 4.90 9.63 36.22
C ARG A 201 5.71 10.64 37.02
N ASP A 202 6.14 11.74 36.41
CA ASP A 202 6.99 12.75 37.08
C ASP A 202 6.28 14.11 37.32
N SER A 203 4.94 14.14 37.35
CA SER A 203 4.18 15.37 37.67
C SER A 203 3.07 15.12 38.68
N ASP A 204 3.43 14.65 39.87
CA ASP A 204 2.57 14.75 41.07
C ASP A 204 3.46 14.68 42.32
N ASP A 205 4.07 15.81 42.67
CA ASP A 205 4.69 16.00 43.99
C ASP A 205 4.56 17.48 44.41
N ASP A 206 3.33 17.88 44.72
CA ASP A 206 3.04 19.03 45.59
C ASP A 206 1.84 18.66 46.48
N LEU A 207 2.10 17.76 47.44
CA LEU A 207 1.23 17.49 48.59
C LEU A 207 1.19 18.72 49.50
N MET A 208 0.22 19.61 49.28
CA MET A 208 -0.12 20.68 50.23
C MET A 208 -1.13 20.14 51.26
N GLU A 209 -0.59 19.71 52.40
CA GLU A 209 -1.31 19.42 53.63
C GLU A 209 -1.95 20.73 54.15
N VAL A 210 -3.28 20.82 54.17
CA VAL A 210 -3.99 21.95 54.79
C VAL A 210 -4.99 21.42 55.80
N ASP A 211 -4.71 21.76 57.06
CA ASP A 211 -5.46 21.42 58.26
C ASP A 211 -6.95 21.73 58.17
N ILE A 212 -7.72 20.76 58.65
CA ILE A 212 -9.17 20.76 58.77
C ILE A 212 -9.55 21.54 60.03
N HIS A 213 -10.26 22.66 59.89
CA HIS A 213 -11.10 23.17 60.97
C HIS A 213 -12.56 23.28 60.50
N GLU A 214 -13.42 22.55 61.22
CA GLU A 214 -14.85 22.33 60.98
C GLU A 214 -15.67 23.61 60.85
N THR A 215 -16.59 23.65 59.87
CA THR A 215 -17.97 24.12 60.10
C THR A 215 -18.91 23.64 58.98
N ILE A 216 -19.89 22.83 59.36
CA ILE A 216 -20.99 22.30 58.50
C ILE A 216 -22.04 23.42 58.30
N PRO A 217 -22.64 23.59 57.09
CA PRO A 217 -24.03 23.14 56.89
C PRO A 217 -24.32 22.46 55.53
N GLN A 218 -25.35 21.62 55.56
CA GLN A 218 -25.86 20.65 54.59
C GLN A 218 -26.78 21.28 53.49
N PRO A 219 -27.40 20.50 52.54
CA PRO A 219 -27.30 20.74 51.09
C PRO A 219 -28.61 21.22 50.42
N GLN A 220 -28.51 21.78 49.20
CA GLN A 220 -29.67 21.97 48.31
C GLN A 220 -29.47 21.28 46.95
N ARG A 221 -30.21 20.19 46.74
CA ARG A 221 -30.42 19.52 45.44
C ARG A 221 -31.43 20.31 44.60
N LYS A 222 -31.05 20.74 43.40
CA LYS A 222 -31.97 21.25 42.38
C LYS A 222 -32.28 20.14 41.37
N ARG A 223 -33.51 19.59 41.44
CA ARG A 223 -34.12 18.74 40.41
C ARG A 223 -34.51 19.59 39.21
N VAL A 224 -34.08 19.21 38.00
CA VAL A 224 -34.67 19.69 36.75
C VAL A 224 -35.74 18.68 36.31
N ARG A 225 -36.96 19.18 36.05
CA ARG A 225 -38.13 18.39 35.63
C ARG A 225 -38.11 18.21 34.11
N LEU A 226 -38.37 16.99 33.66
CA LEU A 226 -38.78 16.67 32.29
C LEU A 226 -40.21 17.17 32.08
N HIS A 227 -40.49 17.81 30.94
CA HIS A 227 -41.83 18.07 30.44
C HIS A 227 -42.03 17.21 29.20
N GLU A 228 -42.83 16.16 29.35
CA GLU A 228 -43.50 15.47 28.26
C GLU A 228 -44.81 16.21 28.02
N ASP A 229 -45.00 16.76 26.82
CA ASP A 229 -46.31 17.24 26.36
C ASP A 229 -46.77 16.32 25.22
N HIS A 230 -47.73 15.46 25.57
CA HIS A 230 -48.65 14.79 24.67
C HIS A 230 -49.99 15.54 24.77
N ILE A 231 -50.48 16.15 23.69
CA ILE A 231 -51.89 16.53 23.57
C ILE A 231 -52.37 16.23 22.14
N SER A 232 -53.31 15.28 22.10
CA SER A 232 -54.51 15.12 21.26
C SER A 232 -54.46 15.31 19.75
#